data_AF-A0A226DIQ4-F1
#
_entry.id   AF-A0A226DIQ4-F1
#
_cell.length_a   1.000
_cell.length_b   1.000
_cell.length_c   1.000
_cell.angle_alpha   90.00
_cell.angle_beta   90.00
_cell.angle_gamma   90.00
#
_symmetry.space_group_name_H-M   'P 1'
#
loop_
_entity.id
_entity.type
_entity.pdbx_description
1 polymer ?
#
loop_
_entity_poly.entity_id
_entity_poly.type
_entity_poly.pdbx_seq_one_letter_code
_entity_poly.pdbx_strand_id
1 'polypeptide(L)'
;MYKLAFASSLVLVVLVSVTSCLKVCIWKKQKMLNDDGTYNVAETEKLVKAVFDTEVQPTLKKAFDECASANSKSFSLDNKCAGYKAFLDCKIKKFEEICEVKMEQ
;
A
#
# COMPACT_ATOMS: atom_id res chain seq x y z
N MET A 1 -19.86 11.21 -30.82
CA MET A 1 -19.59 11.79 -29.48
C MET A 1 -18.76 10.81 -28.63
N TYR A 2 -17.54 10.45 -29.05
CA TYR A 2 -16.69 9.48 -28.32
C TYR A 2 -15.30 10.00 -27.91
N LYS A 3 -14.92 11.23 -28.28
CA LYS A 3 -13.59 11.79 -27.99
C LYS A 3 -13.39 12.30 -26.55
N LEU A 4 -14.47 12.51 -25.79
CA LEU A 4 -14.42 13.06 -24.42
C LEU A 4 -14.33 12.00 -23.31
N ALA A 5 -14.68 10.74 -23.58
CA ALA A 5 -14.61 9.66 -22.59
C ALA A 5 -13.16 9.18 -22.33
N PHE A 6 -12.32 9.18 -23.37
CA PHE A 6 -10.93 8.69 -23.26
C PHE A 6 -10.02 9.63 -22.43
N ALA A 7 -10.25 10.94 -22.50
CA ALA A 7 -9.49 11.90 -21.70
C ALA A 7 -9.81 11.76 -20.20
N SER A 8 -11.08 11.52 -19.84
CA SER A 8 -11.49 11.31 -18.44
C SER A 8 -10.86 10.05 -17.84
N SER A 9 -10.88 8.92 -18.58
CA SER A 9 -10.21 7.68 -18.15
C SER A 9 -8.70 7.82 -18.03
N LEU A 10 -8.03 8.56 -18.94
CA LEU A 10 -6.58 8.77 -18.86
C LEU A 10 -6.21 9.59 -17.62
N VAL A 11 -6.97 10.65 -17.31
CA VAL A 11 -6.72 11.50 -16.13
C VAL A 11 -6.92 10.72 -14.83
N LEU A 12 -7.98 9.89 -14.74
CA LEU A 12 -8.19 9.02 -13.59
C LEU A 12 -7.06 8.00 -13.41
N VAL A 13 -6.61 7.35 -14.50
CA VAL A 13 -5.51 6.38 -14.46
C VAL A 13 -4.20 7.04 -14.04
N VAL A 14 -3.92 8.26 -14.50
CA VAL A 14 -2.72 9.02 -14.11
C VAL A 14 -2.76 9.37 -12.62
N LEU A 15 -3.88 9.91 -12.11
CA LEU A 15 -4.00 10.29 -10.69
C LEU A 15 -3.84 9.09 -9.74
N VAL A 16 -4.46 7.94 -10.06
CA VAL A 16 -4.35 6.71 -9.26
C VAL A 16 -2.93 6.12 -9.29
N SER A 17 -2.21 6.30 -10.40
CA SER A 17 -0.82 5.83 -10.52
C SER A 17 0.18 6.65 -9.71
N VAL A 18 -0.02 7.97 -9.62
CA VAL A 18 0.86 8.89 -8.88
C VAL A 18 0.78 8.64 -7.37
N THR A 19 -0.43 8.42 -6.83
CA THR A 19 -0.63 8.15 -5.40
C THR A 19 -0.03 6.80 -4.98
N SER A 20 -0.15 5.78 -5.83
CA SER A 20 0.41 4.44 -5.58
C SER A 20 1.94 4.45 -5.59
N CYS A 21 2.56 5.11 -6.58
CA CYS A 21 4.03 5.20 -6.63
C CYS A 21 4.62 6.00 -5.46
N LEU A 22 3.95 7.09 -5.03
CA LEU A 22 4.39 7.84 -3.86
C LEU A 22 4.41 6.96 -2.60
N LYS A 23 3.36 6.17 -2.38
CA LYS A 23 3.29 5.24 -1.23
C LYS A 23 4.39 4.19 -1.29
N VAL A 24 4.66 3.60 -2.45
CA VAL A 24 5.76 2.64 -2.58
C VAL A 24 7.11 3.29 -2.30
N CYS A 25 7.35 4.51 -2.79
CA CYS A 25 8.58 5.26 -2.49
C CYS A 25 8.75 5.48 -0.97
N ILE A 26 7.68 5.90 -0.28
CA ILE A 26 7.66 6.04 1.19
C ILE A 26 7.97 4.70 1.86
N TRP A 27 7.34 3.61 1.41
CA TRP A 27 7.53 2.28 1.99
C TRP A 27 8.93 1.72 1.80
N LYS A 28 9.60 2.02 0.68
CA LYS A 28 11.03 1.72 0.50
C LYS A 28 11.89 2.50 1.49
N LYS A 29 11.63 3.80 1.66
CA LYS A 29 12.35 4.62 2.67
C LYS A 29 12.13 4.12 4.10
N GLN A 30 10.92 3.67 4.42
CA GLN A 30 10.57 3.08 5.71
C GLN A 30 11.02 1.61 5.85
N LYS A 31 11.70 1.05 4.84
CA LYS A 31 12.13 -0.34 4.76
C LYS A 31 11.02 -1.38 4.87
N MET A 32 9.77 -0.97 4.72
CA MET A 32 8.63 -1.90 4.64
C MET A 32 8.70 -2.72 3.34
N LEU A 33 9.30 -2.14 2.31
CA LEU A 33 9.68 -2.84 1.08
C LEU A 33 11.21 -2.81 0.93
N ASN A 34 11.76 -3.88 0.38
CA ASN A 34 13.15 -3.96 -0.05
C ASN A 34 13.42 -3.05 -1.27
N ASP A 35 14.70 -2.91 -1.64
CA ASP A 35 15.11 -2.10 -2.80
C ASP A 35 14.52 -2.61 -4.12
N ASP A 36 14.31 -3.92 -4.25
CA ASP A 36 13.60 -4.56 -5.36
C ASP A 36 12.06 -4.42 -5.28
N GLY A 37 11.57 -3.80 -4.21
CA GLY A 37 10.14 -3.61 -3.92
C GLY A 37 9.43 -4.80 -3.31
N THR A 38 10.10 -5.92 -3.09
CA THR A 38 9.48 -7.04 -2.36
C THR A 38 9.18 -6.65 -0.92
N TYR A 39 8.14 -7.24 -0.34
CA TYR A 39 7.73 -6.93 1.03
C TYR A 39 8.77 -7.44 2.04
N ASN A 40 9.21 -6.56 2.94
CA ASN A 40 10.20 -6.89 3.97
C ASN A 40 9.52 -7.20 5.29
N VAL A 41 9.34 -8.50 5.56
CA VAL A 41 8.64 -9.00 6.75
C VAL A 41 9.29 -8.52 8.05
N ALA A 42 10.62 -8.59 8.14
CA ALA A 42 11.36 -8.31 9.36
C ALA A 42 11.39 -6.81 9.70
N GLU A 43 11.65 -5.95 8.72
CA GLU A 43 11.65 -4.50 8.93
C GLU A 43 10.23 -3.97 9.12
N THR A 44 9.22 -4.56 8.47
CA THR A 44 7.82 -4.20 8.74
C THR A 44 7.42 -4.52 10.17
N GLU A 45 7.91 -5.60 10.76
CA GLU A 45 7.68 -5.90 12.18
C GLU A 45 8.23 -4.80 13.09
N LYS A 46 9.46 -4.34 12.81
CA LYS A 46 10.09 -3.25 13.55
C LYS A 46 9.29 -1.95 13.41
N LEU A 47 8.81 -1.65 12.20
CA LEU A 47 7.99 -0.47 11.94
C LEU A 47 6.66 -0.53 12.70
N VAL A 48 5.97 -1.67 12.70
CA VAL A 48 4.72 -1.86 13.44
C VAL A 48 4.95 -1.63 14.94
N LYS A 49 6.03 -2.21 15.49
CA LYS A 49 6.43 -2.03 16.89
C LYS A 49 6.79 -0.58 17.26
N ALA A 50 7.29 0.20 16.31
CA ALA A 50 7.71 1.58 16.54
C ALA A 50 6.56 2.60 16.45
N VAL A 51 5.44 2.26 15.80
CA VAL A 51 4.37 3.21 15.47
C VAL A 51 3.08 2.95 16.24
N PHE A 52 2.77 1.69 16.55
CA PHE A 52 1.48 1.30 17.11
C PHE A 52 1.59 0.79 18.54
N ASP A 53 0.49 0.93 19.28
CA ASP A 53 0.37 0.42 20.65
C ASP A 53 0.52 -1.10 20.69
N THR A 54 1.16 -1.59 21.76
CA THR A 54 1.52 -3.01 21.94
C THR A 54 0.35 -3.97 21.73
N GLU A 55 -0.86 -3.56 22.12
CA GLU A 55 -2.08 -4.39 22.04
C GLU A 55 -2.48 -4.72 20.59
N VAL A 56 -2.26 -3.80 19.64
CA VAL A 56 -2.68 -3.99 18.24
C VAL A 56 -1.57 -4.51 17.33
N GLN A 57 -0.30 -4.42 17.76
CA GLN A 57 0.87 -4.83 16.98
C GLN A 57 0.79 -6.25 16.37
N PRO A 58 0.48 -7.33 17.10
CA PRO A 58 0.46 -8.68 16.52
C PRO A 58 -0.63 -8.83 15.46
N THR A 59 -1.81 -8.26 15.71
CA THR A 59 -2.94 -8.29 14.78
C THR A 59 -2.65 -7.48 13.51
N LEU A 60 -2.11 -6.27 13.66
CA LEU A 60 -1.72 -5.41 12.53
C LEU A 60 -0.61 -6.05 11.70
N LYS A 61 0.43 -6.60 12.35
CA LYS A 61 1.52 -7.26 11.65
C LYS A 61 1.01 -8.43 10.81
N LYS A 62 0.20 -9.31 11.40
CA LYS A 62 -0.41 -10.43 10.70
C LYS A 62 -1.25 -9.96 9.51
N ALA A 63 -2.09 -8.95 9.71
CA ALA A 63 -2.94 -8.41 8.66
C ALA A 63 -2.13 -7.79 7.50
N PHE A 64 -1.02 -7.10 7.80
CA PHE A 64 -0.14 -6.55 6.77
C PHE A 64 0.58 -7.65 5.98
N ASP A 65 1.01 -8.73 6.65
CA ASP A 65 1.62 -9.88 5.99
C ASP A 65 0.63 -10.59 5.06
N GLU A 66 -0.62 -10.78 5.50
CA GLU A 66 -1.69 -11.34 4.67
C GLU A 66 -1.98 -10.46 3.45
N CYS A 67 -2.09 -9.15 3.66
CA CYS A 67 -2.27 -8.19 2.57
C CYS A 67 -1.10 -8.23 1.58
N ALA A 68 0.14 -8.36 2.06
CA ALA A 68 1.32 -8.44 1.22
C ALA A 68 1.34 -9.76 0.43
N SER A 69 1.06 -10.89 1.08
CA SER A 69 1.06 -12.20 0.44
C SER A 69 0.02 -12.30 -0.68
N ALA A 70 -1.14 -11.64 -0.52
CA ALA A 70 -2.21 -11.68 -1.50
C ALA A 70 -2.05 -10.63 -2.62
N ASN A 71 -1.48 -9.47 -2.31
CA ASN A 71 -1.59 -8.29 -3.18
C ASN A 71 -0.26 -7.61 -3.54
N SER A 72 0.83 -7.89 -2.81
CA SER A 72 2.11 -7.25 -3.14
C SER A 72 2.71 -7.88 -4.39
N LYS A 73 3.28 -7.04 -5.24
CA LYS A 73 4.12 -7.42 -6.38
C LYS A 73 5.46 -6.73 -6.21
N SER A 74 6.50 -7.10 -6.95
CA SER A 74 7.75 -6.32 -6.96
C SER A 74 7.52 -4.91 -7.50
N PHE A 75 8.31 -3.95 -7.04
CA PHE A 75 8.16 -2.55 -7.44
C PHE A 75 8.64 -2.38 -8.87
N SER A 76 7.81 -1.74 -9.69
CA SER A 76 8.16 -1.36 -11.04
C SER A 76 7.57 0.01 -11.35
N LEU A 77 8.44 0.92 -11.82
CA LEU A 77 8.01 2.19 -12.40
C LEU A 77 7.37 1.99 -13.78
N ASP A 78 7.76 0.93 -14.50
CA ASP A 78 7.26 0.63 -15.85
C ASP A 78 5.76 0.33 -15.84
N ASN A 79 5.26 -0.32 -14.79
CA ASN A 79 3.83 -0.55 -14.58
C ASN A 79 3.14 0.56 -13.76
N LYS A 80 3.83 1.68 -13.53
CA LYS A 80 3.37 2.82 -12.74
C LYS A 80 2.87 2.43 -11.34
N CYS A 81 3.52 1.45 -10.72
CA CYS A 81 3.21 0.95 -9.39
C CYS A 81 1.77 0.46 -9.19
N ALA A 82 1.04 0.17 -10.27
CA ALA A 82 -0.38 -0.19 -10.22
C ALA A 82 -0.64 -1.44 -9.37
N GLY A 83 0.33 -2.36 -9.30
CA GLY A 83 0.24 -3.58 -8.49
C GLY A 83 0.11 -3.36 -6.99
N TYR A 84 0.48 -2.17 -6.48
CA TYR A 84 0.48 -1.89 -5.04
C TYR A 84 -0.82 -1.26 -4.54
N LYS A 85 -1.75 -0.89 -5.43
CA LYS A 85 -3.03 -0.34 -5.00
C LYS A 85 -3.81 -1.35 -4.16
N ALA A 86 -3.91 -2.59 -4.63
CA ALA A 86 -4.60 -3.65 -3.88
C ALA A 86 -3.94 -3.91 -2.51
N PHE A 87 -2.62 -3.80 -2.43
CA PHE A 87 -1.91 -3.90 -1.16
C PHE A 87 -2.22 -2.73 -0.22
N LEU A 88 -2.20 -1.49 -0.72
CA LEU A 88 -2.57 -0.31 0.04
C LEU A 88 -4.01 -0.36 0.55
N ASP A 89 -4.95 -0.68 -0.33
CA ASP A 89 -6.37 -0.73 -0.01
C ASP A 89 -6.65 -1.82 1.05
N CYS A 90 -6.01 -2.99 0.91
CA CYS A 90 -6.09 -4.06 1.92
C CYS A 90 -5.57 -3.59 3.28
N LYS A 91 -4.41 -2.93 3.31
CA LYS A 91 -3.82 -2.41 4.55
C LYS A 91 -4.69 -1.38 5.23
N ILE A 92 -5.25 -0.41 4.47
CA ILE A 92 -6.14 0.62 5.03
C ILE A 92 -7.37 -0.04 5.62
N LYS A 93 -8.03 -0.94 4.87
CA LYS A 93 -9.20 -1.66 5.38
C LYS A 93 -8.90 -2.42 6.67
N LYS A 94 -7.77 -3.13 6.74
CA LYS A 94 -7.35 -3.84 7.96
C LYS A 94 -7.01 -2.90 9.11
N PHE A 95 -6.42 -1.77 8.81
CA PHE A 95 -6.14 -0.74 9.81
C PHE A 95 -7.44 -0.17 10.40
N GLU A 96 -8.43 0.17 9.57
CA GLU A 96 -9.75 0.63 10.01
C GLU A 96 -10.50 -0.42 10.84
N GLU A 97 -10.47 -1.69 10.41
CA GLU A 97 -11.08 -2.81 11.13
C GLU A 97 -10.43 -3.04 12.51
N ILE A 98 -9.09 -3.00 12.60
CA ILE A 98 -8.35 -3.36 13.82
C ILE A 98 -8.27 -2.20 14.81
N CYS A 99 -8.10 -0.98 14.31
CA CYS A 99 -7.93 0.22 15.13
C CYS A 99 -9.26 0.97 15.34
N GLU A 100 -10.36 0.47 14.78
CA GLU A 100 -11.71 1.06 14.88
C GLU A 100 -11.78 2.53 14.45
N VAL A 101 -10.90 2.94 13.54
CA VAL A 101 -10.86 4.29 12.96
C VAL A 101 -11.43 4.29 11.55
N LYS A 102 -11.93 5.45 11.10
CA LYS A 102 -12.24 5.69 9.69
C LYS A 102 -11.23 6.67 9.14
N MET A 103 -10.47 6.26 8.15
CA MET A 103 -9.63 7.18 7.41
C MET A 103 -10.48 7.80 6.31
N GLU A 104 -10.79 9.09 6.41
CA GLU A 104 -11.36 9.83 5.27
C GLU A 104 -10.34 9.75 4.11
N GLN A 105 -10.74 9.11 3.01
CA GLN A 105 -9.94 8.99 1.78
C GLN A 105 -10.11 10.21 0.88
#